data_AF-A0A4Q5NR92-F1
#
_entry.id   AF-A0A4Q5NR92-F1
#
_cell.length_a   1.000
_cell.length_b   1.000
_cell.length_c   1.000
_cell.angle_alpha   90.00
_cell.angle_beta   90.00
_cell.angle_gamma   90.00
#
_symmetry.space_group_name_H-M   'P 1'
#
loop_
_entity.id
_entity.type
_entity.pdbx_description
1 polymer ?
#
loop_
_entity_poly.entity_id
_entity_poly.type
_entity_poly.pdbx_seq_one_letter_code
_entity_poly.pdbx_strand_id
1 'polypeptide(L)'
;MVEIFADETDDPGSILAIERIVNGCLLEYDPAGIYLVRVRGWFDHKWLGFSGKVGGQLGVWKKTLTLPPFNPNRILSQRFYVYSPEDNDYMRSTGWARLHRYQPSSDNLRRYVGRVGSSVALVWFSSDTLESGRGSLMVYVRTPRKIDGWFLSLERKEDGWRKQTNNISIAVVEDLEDVGRELELHLEAVE
;
A
#
# COMPACT_ATOMS: atom_id res chain seq x y z
N MET A 1 -0.10 8.37 13.33
CA MET A 1 -0.48 7.11 12.67
C MET A 1 -1.45 7.37 11.52
N VAL A 2 -1.73 6.35 10.70
CA VAL A 2 -2.85 6.35 9.76
C VAL A 2 -3.72 5.14 10.01
N GLU A 3 -5.03 5.32 9.87
CA GLU A 3 -6.00 4.23 9.91
C GLU A 3 -6.22 3.63 8.52
N ILE A 4 -6.28 2.29 8.46
CA ILE A 4 -6.69 1.56 7.28
C ILE A 4 -8.22 1.50 7.26
N PHE A 5 -8.79 2.13 6.23
CA PHE A 5 -10.23 2.10 6.03
C PHE A 5 -10.65 0.77 5.40
N ALA A 6 -11.63 0.15 6.04
CA ALA A 6 -12.24 -1.11 5.66
C ALA A 6 -13.77 -1.00 5.70
N ASP A 7 -14.46 -2.02 5.23
CA ASP A 7 -15.92 -2.20 5.42
C ASP A 7 -16.23 -3.63 5.90
N GLU A 8 -17.51 -3.99 5.96
CA GLU A 8 -17.97 -5.29 6.44
C GLU A 8 -17.48 -6.50 5.63
N THR A 9 -16.89 -6.30 4.44
CA THR A 9 -16.33 -7.41 3.62
C THR A 9 -14.88 -7.74 3.97
N ASP A 10 -14.26 -6.93 4.82
CA ASP A 10 -12.87 -7.10 5.22
C ASP A 10 -12.77 -7.78 6.60
N ASP A 11 -11.86 -8.74 6.69
CA ASP A 11 -11.53 -9.41 7.95
C ASP A 11 -10.76 -8.47 8.89
N PRO A 12 -11.25 -8.23 10.12
CA PRO A 12 -10.61 -7.31 11.06
C PRO A 12 -9.15 -7.65 11.37
N GLY A 13 -8.81 -8.94 11.46
CA GLY A 13 -7.43 -9.37 11.72
C GLY A 13 -6.50 -9.06 10.56
N SER A 14 -6.96 -9.23 9.32
CA SER A 14 -6.18 -8.83 8.14
C SER A 14 -5.97 -7.33 8.05
N ILE A 15 -6.98 -6.53 8.40
CA ILE A 15 -6.92 -5.07 8.37
C ILE A 15 -5.96 -4.55 9.45
N LEU A 16 -6.06 -5.08 10.66
CA LEU A 16 -5.17 -4.72 11.77
C LEU A 16 -3.71 -5.04 11.44
N ALA A 17 -3.43 -6.20 10.83
CA ALA A 17 -2.09 -6.54 10.38
C ALA A 17 -1.56 -5.55 9.33
N ILE A 18 -2.38 -5.19 8.33
CA ILE A 18 -2.02 -4.21 7.31
C ILE A 18 -1.77 -2.84 7.94
N GLU A 19 -2.61 -2.40 8.87
CA GLU A 19 -2.48 -1.11 9.55
C GLU A 19 -1.18 -1.01 10.34
N ARG A 20 -0.86 -2.04 11.14
CA ARG A 20 0.40 -2.10 11.87
C ARG A 20 1.60 -2.04 10.92
N ILE A 21 1.62 -2.85 9.88
CA ILE A 21 2.71 -2.86 8.89
C ILE A 21 2.84 -1.48 8.22
N VAL A 22 1.72 -0.85 7.85
CA VAL A 22 1.73 0.48 7.22
C VAL A 22 2.26 1.54 8.19
N ASN A 23 1.83 1.54 9.45
CA ASN A 23 2.33 2.49 10.44
C ASN A 23 3.82 2.25 10.77
N GLY A 24 4.27 1.00 10.84
CA GLY A 24 5.70 0.69 10.92
C GLY A 24 6.49 1.21 9.73
N CYS A 25 5.93 1.14 8.51
CA CYS A 25 6.55 1.73 7.33
C CYS A 25 6.65 3.26 7.43
N LEU A 26 5.65 3.93 8.02
CA LEU A 26 5.71 5.37 8.20
C LEU A 26 6.83 5.77 9.17
N LEU A 27 6.99 5.02 10.26
CA LEU A 27 8.07 5.25 11.23
C LEU A 27 9.46 4.93 10.66
N GLU A 28 9.61 3.82 9.94
CA GLU A 28 10.89 3.38 9.40
C GLU A 28 11.37 4.23 8.22
N TYR A 29 10.45 4.59 7.31
CA TYR A 29 10.82 5.28 6.07
C TYR A 29 10.63 6.80 6.11
N ASP A 30 9.92 7.32 7.11
CA ASP A 30 9.62 8.74 7.31
C ASP A 30 9.18 9.47 6.00
N PRO A 31 8.16 8.96 5.28
CA PRO A 31 7.72 9.61 4.05
C PRO A 31 6.94 10.89 4.39
N ALA A 32 7.16 11.96 3.62
CA ALA A 32 6.43 13.22 3.84
C ALA A 32 4.91 13.11 3.60
N GLY A 33 4.47 12.08 2.88
CA GLY A 33 3.06 11.76 2.74
C GLY A 33 2.81 10.31 2.31
N ILE A 34 1.57 9.87 2.45
CA ILE A 34 1.17 8.50 2.13
C ILE A 34 -0.17 8.48 1.40
N TYR A 35 -0.22 7.72 0.30
CA TYR A 35 -1.46 7.32 -0.35
C TYR A 35 -1.87 5.93 0.13
N LEU A 36 -3.12 5.81 0.56
CA LEU A 36 -3.77 4.55 0.88
C LEU A 36 -4.84 4.28 -0.17
N VAL A 37 -4.78 3.13 -0.85
CA VAL A 37 -5.68 2.77 -1.95
C VAL A 37 -6.29 1.40 -1.70
N ARG A 38 -7.61 1.35 -1.50
CA ARG A 38 -8.36 0.10 -1.35
C ARG A 38 -8.78 -0.42 -2.73
N VAL A 39 -8.43 -1.65 -3.03
CA VAL A 39 -8.60 -2.29 -4.33
C VAL A 39 -9.59 -3.44 -4.21
N ARG A 40 -10.62 -3.47 -5.07
CA ARG A 40 -11.65 -4.51 -5.11
C ARG A 40 -11.02 -5.88 -5.31
N GLY A 41 -11.19 -6.78 -4.35
CA GLY A 41 -10.67 -8.15 -4.34
C GLY A 41 -9.14 -8.25 -4.30
N TRP A 42 -8.65 -9.47 -4.09
CA TRP A 42 -7.21 -9.76 -4.00
C TRP A 42 -6.46 -9.51 -5.32
N PHE A 43 -5.14 -9.34 -5.21
CA PHE A 43 -4.23 -9.21 -6.34
C PHE A 43 -2.86 -9.81 -5.99
N ASP A 44 -2.12 -10.34 -6.96
CA ASP A 44 -0.87 -11.04 -6.69
C ASP A 44 0.38 -10.16 -6.88
N HIS A 45 1.54 -10.73 -6.52
CA HIS A 45 2.85 -10.10 -6.65
C HIS A 45 3.21 -9.68 -8.10
N LYS A 46 2.48 -10.14 -9.13
CA LYS A 46 2.77 -9.75 -10.52
C LYS A 46 2.45 -8.28 -10.79
N TRP A 47 1.65 -7.65 -9.93
CA TRP A 47 1.40 -6.21 -9.98
C TRP A 47 2.62 -5.37 -9.57
N LEU A 48 3.56 -5.98 -8.85
CA LEU A 48 4.80 -5.33 -8.42
C LEU A 48 5.67 -4.97 -9.64
N GLY A 49 5.94 -3.68 -9.81
CA GLY A 49 6.71 -3.12 -10.93
C GLY A 49 6.03 -3.24 -12.31
N PHE A 50 4.79 -3.71 -12.38
CA PHE A 50 4.07 -3.86 -13.64
C PHE A 50 3.61 -2.50 -14.18
N SER A 51 4.01 -2.18 -15.41
CA SER A 51 3.72 -0.88 -16.05
C SER A 51 2.59 -0.93 -17.08
N GLY A 52 2.12 -2.12 -17.46
CA GLY A 52 1.06 -2.31 -18.46
C GLY A 52 1.48 -3.22 -19.61
N LYS A 53 0.70 -3.20 -20.69
CA LYS A 53 0.96 -3.99 -21.89
C LYS A 53 1.28 -3.11 -23.10
N VAL A 54 2.23 -3.53 -23.92
CA VAL A 54 2.51 -2.95 -25.25
C VAL A 54 1.92 -3.89 -26.31
N GLY A 55 1.26 -3.33 -27.33
CA GLY A 55 0.64 -4.12 -28.41
C GLY A 55 -0.47 -5.06 -27.95
N GLY A 56 -1.13 -4.77 -26.82
CA GLY A 56 -2.27 -5.54 -26.30
C GLY A 56 -1.94 -6.84 -25.55
N GLN A 57 -0.77 -7.46 -25.80
CA GLN A 57 -0.46 -8.79 -25.24
C GLN A 57 0.84 -8.86 -24.42
N LEU A 58 1.84 -8.02 -24.69
CA LEU A 58 3.15 -8.12 -24.03
C LEU A 58 3.20 -7.27 -22.76
N GLY A 59 3.29 -7.91 -21.59
CA GLY A 59 3.50 -7.23 -20.32
C GLY A 59 4.87 -6.54 -20.26
N VAL A 60 4.92 -5.33 -19.68
CA VAL A 60 6.15 -4.55 -19.52
C VAL A 60 6.41 -4.31 -18.03
N TRP A 61 7.59 -4.72 -17.59
CA TRP A 61 8.17 -4.37 -16.29
C TRP A 61 9.33 -3.41 -16.53
N LYS A 62 9.30 -2.23 -15.91
CA LYS A 62 10.35 -1.22 -16.05
C LYS A 62 11.29 -1.27 -14.85
N LYS A 63 12.57 -0.97 -15.08
CA LYS A 63 13.55 -0.73 -13.99
C LYS A 63 13.13 0.43 -13.08
N THR A 64 12.37 1.39 -13.61
CA THR A 64 11.80 2.52 -12.86
C THR A 64 10.35 2.22 -12.51
N LEU A 65 10.01 2.23 -11.21
CA LEU A 65 8.65 1.95 -10.75
C LEU A 65 7.63 2.91 -11.37
N THR A 66 6.56 2.33 -11.89
CA THR A 66 5.36 3.02 -12.34
C THR A 66 4.19 2.66 -11.44
N LEU A 67 3.18 3.52 -11.39
CA LEU A 67 1.89 3.18 -10.78
C LEU A 67 1.34 1.90 -11.44
N PRO A 68 0.91 0.90 -10.65
CA PRO A 68 0.30 -0.30 -11.19
C PRO A 68 -0.94 0.10 -12.01
N PRO A 69 -1.16 -0.45 -13.21
CA PRO A 69 -2.26 -0.04 -14.09
C PRO A 69 -3.59 -0.68 -13.66
N PHE A 70 -3.97 -0.56 -12.39
CA PHE A 70 -5.29 -1.02 -11.93
C PHE A 70 -6.39 -0.28 -12.70
N ASN A 71 -7.39 -1.02 -13.17
CA ASN A 71 -8.58 -0.41 -13.76
C ASN A 71 -9.22 0.50 -12.69
N PRO A 72 -9.60 1.75 -13.01
CA PRO A 72 -10.26 2.65 -12.05
C PRO A 72 -11.48 2.03 -11.36
N ASN A 73 -12.22 1.15 -12.04
CA ASN A 73 -13.35 0.44 -11.45
C ASN A 73 -12.96 -0.52 -10.32
N ARG A 74 -11.71 -0.97 -10.25
CA ARG A 74 -11.19 -1.76 -9.12
C ARG A 74 -10.80 -0.89 -7.94
N ILE A 75 -10.76 0.42 -8.05
CA ILE A 75 -10.39 1.29 -6.93
C ILE A 75 -11.66 1.64 -6.16
N LEU A 76 -11.80 1.07 -4.97
CA LEU A 76 -12.96 1.32 -4.10
C LEU A 76 -12.83 2.69 -3.42
N SER A 77 -11.62 3.02 -2.97
CA SER A 77 -11.34 4.31 -2.33
C SER A 77 -9.85 4.62 -2.32
N GLN A 78 -9.55 5.92 -2.20
CA GLN A 78 -8.21 6.44 -2.06
C GLN A 78 -8.23 7.53 -0.99
N ARG A 79 -7.25 7.53 -0.09
CA ARG A 79 -6.97 8.61 0.85
C ARG A 79 -5.51 9.03 0.73
N PHE A 80 -5.23 10.28 1.05
CA PHE A 80 -3.87 10.81 1.11
C PHE A 80 -3.68 11.53 2.43
N TYR A 81 -2.54 11.29 3.06
CA TYR A 81 -2.16 11.92 4.31
C TYR A 81 -0.78 12.57 4.13
N VAL A 82 -0.57 13.69 4.83
CA VAL A 82 0.69 14.43 4.86
C VAL A 82 1.11 14.55 6.30
N TYR A 83 2.39 14.35 6.58
CA TYR A 83 2.92 14.53 7.93
C TYR A 83 2.86 16.02 8.32
N SER A 84 2.24 16.31 9.45
CA SER A 84 2.17 17.61 10.10
C SER A 84 3.17 17.63 11.25
N PRO A 85 4.26 18.41 11.17
CA PRO A 85 5.19 18.58 12.29
C PRO A 85 4.54 19.25 13.50
N GLU A 86 3.49 20.05 13.30
CA GLU A 86 2.79 20.76 14.37
C GLU A 86 1.98 19.78 15.24
N ASP A 87 1.28 18.85 14.60
CA ASP A 87 0.47 17.83 15.29
C ASP A 87 1.28 16.56 15.59
N ASN A 88 2.53 16.49 15.11
CA ASN A 88 3.38 15.30 15.12
C ASN A 88 2.65 14.06 14.56
N ASP A 89 1.84 14.26 13.51
CA ASP A 89 0.96 13.21 12.98
C ASP A 89 0.66 13.36 11.48
N TYR A 90 0.20 12.27 10.85
CA TYR A 90 -0.27 12.25 9.47
C TYR A 90 -1.70 12.74 9.37
N MET A 91 -1.88 13.94 8.85
CA MET A 91 -3.19 14.54 8.65
C MET A 91 -3.76 14.21 7.27
N ARG A 92 -5.05 13.90 7.23
CA ARG A 92 -5.76 13.66 5.97
C ARG A 92 -5.81 14.95 5.14
N SER A 93 -5.30 14.87 3.91
CA SER A 93 -5.36 15.95 2.93
C SER A 93 -6.53 15.77 1.96
N THR A 94 -7.05 16.87 1.42
CA THR A 94 -8.14 16.89 0.42
C THR A 94 -7.69 17.38 -0.96
N GLY A 95 -6.50 17.97 -1.10
CA GLY A 95 -6.01 18.64 -2.31
C GLY A 95 -5.19 17.78 -3.27
N TRP A 96 -5.35 16.45 -3.27
CA TRP A 96 -4.44 15.52 -3.93
C TRP A 96 -4.95 14.93 -5.25
N ALA A 97 -4.02 14.43 -6.07
CA ALA A 97 -4.32 13.85 -7.36
C ALA A 97 -4.75 12.37 -7.27
N ARG A 98 -5.80 11.98 -8.01
CA ARG A 98 -6.21 10.58 -8.14
C ARG A 98 -5.08 9.75 -8.79
N LEU A 99 -4.67 8.66 -8.13
CA LEU A 99 -3.60 7.80 -8.66
C LEU A 99 -4.09 6.97 -9.83
N HIS A 100 -5.36 6.60 -9.89
CA HIS A 100 -5.91 5.77 -10.98
C HIS A 100 -6.99 6.53 -11.75
N ARG A 101 -6.88 6.51 -13.08
CA ARG A 101 -7.77 7.24 -14.00
C ARG A 101 -7.95 6.47 -15.30
N TYR A 102 -9.04 6.73 -16.00
CA TYR A 102 -9.27 6.16 -17.32
C TYR A 102 -8.28 6.78 -18.31
N GLN A 103 -7.49 5.91 -18.94
CA GLN A 103 -6.50 6.32 -19.94
C GLN A 103 -6.09 5.12 -20.83
N PRO A 104 -5.53 5.38 -22.02
CA PRO A 104 -4.92 4.34 -22.85
C PRO A 104 -3.82 3.57 -22.11
N SER A 105 -3.66 2.28 -22.42
CA SER A 105 -2.65 1.42 -21.78
C SER A 105 -1.22 1.89 -22.02
N SER A 106 -0.95 2.50 -23.18
CA SER A 106 0.35 3.12 -23.52
C SER A 106 0.76 4.21 -22.53
N ASP A 107 -0.20 4.92 -21.96
CA ASP A 107 0.06 6.06 -21.09
C ASP A 107 0.42 5.62 -19.67
N ASN A 108 0.04 4.39 -19.27
CA ASN A 108 0.47 3.80 -17.99
C ASN A 108 1.99 3.67 -17.90
N LEU A 109 2.66 3.43 -19.04
CA LEU A 109 4.11 3.31 -19.13
C LEU A 109 4.86 4.59 -18.71
N ARG A 110 4.18 5.74 -18.66
CA ARG A 110 4.76 7.04 -18.31
C ARG A 110 4.34 7.51 -16.90
N ARG A 111 3.58 6.71 -16.16
CA ARG A 111 3.09 7.03 -14.81
C ARG A 111 4.11 6.63 -13.75
N TYR A 112 5.29 7.23 -13.79
CA TYR A 112 6.35 6.96 -12.83
C TYR A 112 5.96 7.37 -11.41
N VAL A 113 6.29 6.53 -10.43
CA VAL A 113 6.19 6.86 -8.99
C VAL A 113 6.96 8.14 -8.69
N GLY A 114 8.09 8.33 -9.39
CA GLY A 114 8.90 9.54 -9.35
C GLY A 114 8.19 10.85 -9.75
N ARG A 115 6.97 10.80 -10.27
CA ARG A 115 6.16 11.99 -10.57
C ARG A 115 5.07 12.28 -9.54
N VAL A 116 4.86 11.40 -8.56
CA VAL A 116 3.82 11.58 -7.52
C VAL A 116 4.28 12.52 -6.41
N GLY A 117 5.50 12.33 -5.90
CA GLY A 117 6.10 13.17 -4.86
C GLY A 117 7.53 12.73 -4.54
N SER A 118 8.39 13.64 -4.09
CA SER A 118 9.82 13.37 -3.81
C SER A 118 10.08 12.55 -2.55
N SER A 119 9.15 12.59 -1.59
CA SER A 119 9.11 11.73 -0.41
C SER A 119 7.65 11.28 -0.21
N VAL A 120 7.34 10.03 -0.54
CA VAL A 120 5.96 9.51 -0.51
C VAL A 120 5.92 7.98 -0.41
N ALA A 121 5.01 7.47 0.41
CA ALA A 121 4.59 6.06 0.39
C ALA A 121 3.31 5.90 -0.44
N LEU A 122 3.23 4.87 -1.27
CA LEU A 122 2.05 4.50 -2.05
C LEU A 122 1.67 3.08 -1.67
N VAL A 123 0.50 2.94 -1.07
CA VAL A 123 0.01 1.67 -0.53
C VAL A 123 -1.26 1.26 -1.25
N TRP A 124 -1.26 0.04 -1.78
CA TRP A 124 -2.45 -0.64 -2.28
C TRP A 124 -2.75 -1.82 -1.38
N PHE A 125 -4.01 -1.94 -0.95
CA PHE A 125 -4.48 -3.09 -0.19
C PHE A 125 -5.79 -3.63 -0.75
N SER A 126 -5.99 -4.94 -0.66
CA SER A 126 -7.19 -5.61 -1.18
C SER A 126 -8.38 -5.47 -0.24
N SER A 127 -9.58 -5.44 -0.81
CA SER A 127 -10.84 -5.70 -0.10
C SER A 127 -11.25 -7.16 -0.13
N ASP A 128 -12.40 -7.46 0.48
CA ASP A 128 -13.12 -8.74 0.41
C ASP A 128 -12.30 -9.89 1.03
N THR A 129 -11.49 -9.57 2.05
CA THR A 129 -10.60 -10.52 2.70
C THR A 129 -11.35 -11.51 3.59
N LEU A 130 -12.58 -11.17 4.02
CA LEU A 130 -13.45 -12.06 4.78
C LEU A 130 -13.90 -13.26 3.92
N GLU A 131 -14.51 -12.99 2.76
CA GLU A 131 -15.02 -14.00 1.84
C GLU A 131 -13.88 -14.76 1.14
N SER A 132 -12.89 -14.05 0.63
CA SER A 132 -11.84 -14.67 -0.19
C SER A 132 -10.79 -15.43 0.63
N GLY A 133 -10.69 -15.16 1.94
CA GLY A 133 -9.61 -15.66 2.79
C GLY A 133 -8.22 -15.22 2.32
N ARG A 134 -8.14 -14.14 1.53
CA ARG A 134 -6.90 -13.63 0.93
C ARG A 134 -6.81 -12.12 1.10
N GLY A 135 -5.66 -11.66 1.57
CA GLY A 135 -5.28 -10.25 1.61
C GLY A 135 -4.08 -9.98 0.72
N SER A 136 -3.94 -8.74 0.26
CA SER A 136 -2.83 -8.28 -0.57
C SER A 136 -2.44 -6.89 -0.09
N LEU A 137 -1.15 -6.67 0.11
CA LEU A 137 -0.56 -5.39 0.44
C LEU A 137 0.61 -5.16 -0.51
N MET A 138 0.61 -4.03 -1.20
CA MET A 138 1.71 -3.59 -2.04
C MET A 138 2.11 -2.19 -1.64
N VAL A 139 3.40 -2.00 -1.40
CA VAL A 139 3.94 -0.74 -0.91
C VAL A 139 5.06 -0.32 -1.83
N TYR A 140 4.95 0.90 -2.36
CA TYR A 140 6.05 1.62 -2.97
C TYR A 140 6.47 2.75 -2.04
N VAL A 141 7.76 2.84 -1.75
CA VAL A 141 8.32 3.93 -0.96
C VAL A 141 9.29 4.69 -1.85
N ARG A 142 9.08 6.00 -1.93
CA ARG A 142 10.05 6.93 -2.51
C ARG A 142 10.52 7.87 -1.42
N THR A 143 11.82 7.98 -1.26
CA THR A 143 12.49 9.05 -0.52
C THR A 143 13.48 9.75 -1.45
N PRO A 144 14.13 10.86 -1.03
CA PRO A 144 15.19 11.47 -1.81
C PRO A 144 16.36 10.52 -2.13
N ARG A 145 16.55 9.44 -1.33
CA ARG A 145 17.68 8.51 -1.45
C ARG A 145 17.33 7.22 -2.20
N LYS A 146 16.08 6.79 -2.19
CA LYS A 146 15.69 5.48 -2.75
C LYS A 146 14.26 5.45 -3.29
N ILE A 147 14.03 4.54 -4.22
CA ILE A 147 12.70 4.18 -4.71
C ILE A 147 12.63 2.65 -4.66
N ASP A 148 11.83 2.12 -3.74
CA ASP A 148 11.67 0.70 -3.51
C ASP A 148 10.21 0.29 -3.63
N GLY A 149 9.99 -1.00 -3.88
CA GLY A 149 8.67 -1.57 -3.94
C GLY A 149 8.66 -3.03 -3.55
N TRP A 150 7.71 -3.40 -2.70
CA TRP A 150 7.54 -4.76 -2.22
C TRP A 150 6.07 -5.13 -2.07
N PHE A 151 5.83 -6.42 -1.92
CA PHE A 151 4.50 -7.01 -1.85
C PHE A 151 4.42 -8.02 -0.70
N LEU A 152 3.24 -8.10 -0.09
CA LEU A 152 2.86 -9.07 0.92
C LEU A 152 1.50 -9.65 0.54
N SER A 153 1.40 -10.97 0.48
CA SER A 153 0.11 -11.68 0.50
C SER A 153 -0.18 -12.21 1.88
N LEU A 154 -1.44 -12.10 2.28
CA LEU A 154 -2.02 -12.72 3.46
C LEU A 154 -2.95 -13.86 2.99
N GLU A 155 -2.82 -15.03 3.59
CA GLU A 155 -3.71 -16.16 3.32
C GLU A 155 -4.22 -16.74 4.63
N ARG A 156 -5.54 -16.81 4.78
CA ARG A 156 -6.18 -17.34 5.98
C ARG A 156 -5.84 -18.83 6.15
N LYS A 157 -5.42 -19.19 7.34
CA LYS A 157 -5.19 -20.54 7.84
C LYS A 157 -5.96 -20.73 9.15
N GLU A 158 -5.96 -21.97 9.65
CA GLU A 158 -6.67 -22.32 10.89
C GLU A 158 -6.08 -21.60 12.12
N ASP A 159 -4.78 -21.33 12.10
CA ASP A 159 -4.01 -20.70 13.18
C ASP A 159 -3.79 -19.19 12.98
N GLY A 160 -4.32 -18.59 11.90
CA GLY A 160 -4.20 -17.17 11.63
C GLY A 160 -3.89 -16.85 10.17
N TRP A 161 -3.26 -15.70 9.93
CA TRP A 161 -2.93 -15.24 8.58
C TRP A 161 -1.49 -15.58 8.23
N ARG A 162 -1.31 -16.47 7.26
CA ARG A 162 0.01 -16.78 6.70
C ARG A 162 0.47 -15.65 5.78
N LYS A 163 1.69 -15.18 5.98
CA LYS A 163 2.35 -14.13 5.22
C LYS A 163 3.29 -14.72 4.16
N GLN A 164 3.30 -14.16 2.96
CA GLN A 164 4.34 -14.41 1.95
C GLN A 164 4.74 -13.11 1.28
N THR A 165 6.03 -12.89 1.09
CA THR A 165 6.57 -11.61 0.63
C THR A 165 7.21 -11.71 -0.76
N ASN A 166 7.32 -10.57 -1.44
CA ASN A 166 8.14 -10.41 -2.64
C ASN A 166 8.88 -9.06 -2.57
N ASN A 167 10.17 -9.06 -2.94
CA ASN A 167 11.10 -7.92 -2.81
C ASN A 167 11.29 -7.35 -1.38
N ILE A 168 10.92 -8.10 -0.35
CA ILE A 168 11.21 -7.81 1.06
C ILE A 168 11.31 -9.14 1.82
N SER A 169 12.14 -9.20 2.87
CA SER A 169 12.20 -10.39 3.73
C SER A 169 10.99 -10.45 4.65
N ILE A 170 10.59 -11.66 5.06
CA ILE A 170 9.49 -11.81 6.00
C ILE A 170 9.82 -11.21 7.38
N ALA A 171 11.07 -11.35 7.83
CA ALA A 171 11.53 -10.77 9.10
C ALA A 171 11.35 -9.24 9.13
N VAL A 172 11.68 -8.54 8.04
CA VAL A 172 11.47 -7.08 7.97
C VAL A 172 9.98 -6.73 8.02
N VAL A 173 9.10 -7.53 7.40
CA VAL A 173 7.65 -7.31 7.49
C VAL A 173 7.14 -7.53 8.91
N GLU A 174 7.67 -8.53 9.62
CA GLU A 174 7.34 -8.80 11.02
C GLU A 174 7.83 -7.67 11.94
N ASP A 175 9.06 -7.19 11.75
CA ASP A 175 9.60 -6.04 12.46
C ASP A 175 8.73 -4.79 12.25
N LEU A 176 8.30 -4.51 11.01
CA LEU A 176 7.41 -3.38 10.71
C LEU A 176 6.05 -3.52 11.39
N GLU A 177 5.50 -4.74 11.46
CA GLU A 177 4.25 -4.99 12.16
C GLU A 177 4.38 -4.81 13.68
N ASP A 178 5.49 -5.27 14.26
CA ASP A 178 5.76 -5.15 15.69
C ASP A 178 5.96 -3.68 16.08
N VAL A 179 6.72 -2.91 15.30
CA VAL A 179 6.85 -1.45 15.48
C VAL A 179 5.48 -0.76 15.41
N GLY A 180 4.63 -1.14 14.45
CA GLY A 180 3.28 -0.61 14.36
C GLY A 180 2.40 -0.97 15.56
N ARG A 181 2.54 -2.20 16.09
CA ARG A 181 1.83 -2.65 17.29
C ARG A 181 2.27 -1.90 18.54
N GLU A 182 3.58 -1.65 18.69
CA GLU A 182 4.09 -0.86 19.80
C GLU A 182 3.56 0.58 19.79
N LEU A 183 3.45 1.18 18.60
CA LEU A 183 2.84 2.51 18.45
C LEU A 183 1.37 2.52 18.87
N GLU A 184 0.58 1.53 18.42
CA GLU A 184 -0.82 1.37 18.81
C GLU A 184 -0.98 1.27 20.34
N LEU A 185 -0.24 0.35 20.97
CA LEU A 185 -0.28 0.15 22.42
C LEU A 185 0.17 1.40 23.20
N HIS A 186 1.15 2.13 22.68
CA HIS A 186 1.59 3.36 23.30
C HIS A 186 0.49 4.42 23.31
N LEU A 187 -0.25 4.56 22.20
CA LEU A 187 -1.34 5.53 22.06
C LEU A 187 -2.55 5.17 22.93
N GLU A 188 -2.92 3.89 23.01
CA GLU A 188 -3.98 3.42 23.91
C GLU A 188 -3.67 3.66 25.40
N ALA A 189 -2.39 3.70 25.78
CA ALA A 189 -1.97 3.91 27.16
C ALA A 189 -1.97 5.39 27.61
N VAL A 190 -2.07 6.33 26.67
CA VAL A 190 -2.08 7.79 26.94
C VAL A 190 -3.44 8.46 26.74
N GLU A 191 -4.45 7.71 26.30
CA GLU A 191 -5.87 8.11 26.28
C GLU A 191 -6.57 7.81 27.62
#